data_AF-A0AAV2PKS4-F1
#
_entry.id   AF-A0AAV2PKS4-F1
#
_cell.length_a   1.000
_cell.length_b   1.000
_cell.length_c   1.000
_cell.angle_alpha   90.00
_cell.angle_beta   90.00
_cell.angle_gamma   90.00
#
_symmetry.space_group_name_H-M   'P 1'
#
loop_
_entity.id
_entity.type
_entity.pdbx_description
1 polymer ?
#
loop_
_entity_poly.entity_id
_entity_poly.type
_entity_poly.pdbx_seq_one_letter_code
_entity_poly.pdbx_strand_id
1 'polypeptide(L)'
;VTQPPAPGTDCGKVIVCYYSNWAYWRSGTGKYTVDDIDLNLCTHLMYSFAVLDGTTYKMKAHDAWLDLEDGGGLGNYKKFTALKQKKAGIKTLLALGGWNDSLEGNGNKYSVLVASASKRQSFITHAITFLQTYGFDGLDLDWEYPGYYGNAADKANFATFVQELKTAFQPHGFLLTAAVSA
;
A
#
# COMPACT_ATOMS: atom_id res chain seq x y z
N VAL A 1 -31.62 26.63 -17.08
CA VAL A 1 -31.06 26.36 -15.74
C VAL A 1 -31.14 24.87 -15.52
N THR A 2 -30.03 24.15 -15.73
CA THR A 2 -29.97 22.69 -15.53
C THR A 2 -29.87 22.43 -14.03
N GLN A 3 -30.77 21.63 -13.48
CA GLN A 3 -30.70 21.23 -12.08
C GLN A 3 -29.36 20.52 -11.78
N PRO A 4 -28.79 20.71 -10.58
CA PRO A 4 -27.67 19.88 -10.14
C PRO A 4 -28.14 18.42 -10.02
N PRO A 5 -27.28 17.44 -10.36
CA PRO A 5 -27.62 16.04 -10.22
C PRO A 5 -27.90 15.69 -8.75
N ALA A 6 -28.85 14.80 -8.53
CA ALA A 6 -29.22 14.32 -7.20
C ALA A 6 -27.99 13.67 -6.52
N PRO A 7 -27.79 13.88 -5.19
CA PRO A 7 -26.74 13.16 -4.48
C PRO A 7 -27.10 11.68 -4.37
N GLY A 8 -26.26 10.79 -4.92
CA GLY A 8 -26.21 9.39 -4.48
C GLY A 8 -26.64 8.28 -5.45
N THR A 9 -26.41 8.39 -6.77
CA THR A 9 -26.71 7.28 -7.71
C THR A 9 -25.64 7.05 -8.80
N ASP A 10 -24.36 7.18 -8.47
CA ASP A 10 -23.31 6.54 -9.27
C ASP A 10 -22.25 5.92 -8.35
N CYS A 11 -22.56 4.76 -7.77
CA CYS A 11 -21.54 3.88 -7.21
C CYS A 11 -20.90 3.10 -8.36
N GLY A 12 -20.14 3.81 -9.20
CA GLY A 12 -19.35 3.18 -10.25
C GLY A 12 -18.47 2.05 -9.68
N LYS A 13 -18.32 0.96 -10.44
CA LYS A 13 -17.51 -0.19 -10.01
C LYS A 13 -16.10 0.25 -9.64
N VAL A 14 -15.58 -0.28 -8.55
CA VAL A 14 -14.17 -0.12 -8.18
C VAL A 14 -13.33 -1.03 -9.08
N ILE A 15 -12.35 -0.45 -9.78
CA ILE A 15 -11.36 -1.18 -10.58
C ILE A 15 -10.00 -0.89 -9.94
N VAL A 16 -9.43 -1.91 -9.30
CA VAL A 16 -8.13 -1.84 -8.61
C VAL A 16 -7.05 -2.39 -9.55
N CYS A 17 -6.00 -1.61 -9.77
CA CYS A 17 -4.88 -1.99 -10.62
C CYS A 17 -3.56 -1.93 -9.84
N TYR A 18 -2.82 -3.04 -9.84
CA TYR A 18 -1.50 -3.12 -9.24
C TYR A 18 -0.43 -2.66 -10.23
N TYR A 19 0.43 -1.75 -9.79
CA TYR A 19 1.65 -1.34 -10.48
C TYR A 19 2.85 -1.91 -9.73
N SER A 20 3.56 -2.83 -10.37
CA SER A 20 4.78 -3.45 -9.85
C SER A 20 5.99 -2.55 -10.10
N ASN A 21 6.67 -2.07 -9.05
CA ASN A 21 7.80 -1.16 -9.20
C ASN A 21 8.98 -1.78 -9.96
N TRP A 22 9.17 -3.10 -9.85
CA TRP A 22 10.21 -3.83 -10.58
C TRP A 22 9.96 -3.90 -12.10
N ALA A 23 8.77 -3.54 -12.59
CA ALA A 23 8.52 -3.41 -14.02
C ALA A 23 9.38 -2.31 -14.68
N TYR A 24 9.87 -1.35 -13.88
CA TYR A 24 10.84 -0.33 -14.31
C TYR A 24 12.13 -0.94 -14.86
N TRP A 25 12.56 -2.05 -14.27
CA TRP A 25 13.83 -2.72 -14.56
C TRP A 25 13.75 -3.72 -15.73
N ARG A 26 12.57 -3.96 -16.29
CA ARG A 26 12.41 -4.81 -17.47
C ARG A 26 13.02 -4.14 -18.71
N SER A 27 13.47 -4.96 -19.66
CA SER A 27 14.04 -4.52 -20.93
C SER A 27 13.03 -4.56 -22.09
N GLY A 28 13.29 -3.78 -23.14
CA GLY A 28 12.50 -3.80 -24.38
C GLY A 28 11.03 -3.45 -24.13
N THR A 29 10.11 -4.15 -24.82
CA THR A 29 8.66 -3.94 -24.69
C THR A 29 8.08 -4.35 -23.34
N GLY A 30 8.87 -5.01 -22.49
CA GLY A 30 8.46 -5.36 -21.13
C GLY A 30 8.65 -4.21 -20.12
N LYS A 31 9.40 -3.16 -20.48
CA LYS A 31 9.61 -2.00 -19.61
C LYS A 31 8.29 -1.26 -19.40
N TYR A 32 7.96 -1.02 -18.14
CA TYR A 32 6.74 -0.30 -17.77
C TYR A 32 7.01 0.57 -16.55
N THR A 33 6.69 1.85 -16.65
CA THR A 33 6.96 2.89 -15.66
C THR A 33 5.67 3.56 -15.22
N VAL A 34 5.76 4.42 -14.19
CA VAL A 34 4.62 5.22 -13.73
C VAL A 34 3.98 6.06 -14.85
N ASP A 35 4.77 6.51 -15.84
CA ASP A 35 4.26 7.32 -16.94
C ASP A 35 3.44 6.51 -17.97
N ASP A 36 3.57 5.18 -17.97
CA ASP A 36 2.88 4.29 -18.90
C ASP A 36 1.48 3.90 -18.41
N ILE A 37 1.09 4.33 -17.20
CA ILE A 37 -0.21 4.01 -16.58
C ILE A 37 -1.35 4.75 -17.30
N ASP A 38 -2.24 3.99 -17.95
CA ASP A 38 -3.48 4.53 -18.48
C ASP A 38 -4.52 4.74 -17.36
N LEU A 39 -4.68 5.99 -16.96
CA LEU A 39 -5.59 6.40 -15.90
C LEU A 39 -7.08 6.18 -16.24
N ASN A 40 -7.43 5.82 -17.47
CA ASN A 40 -8.82 5.57 -17.87
C ASN A 40 -9.33 4.18 -17.53
N LEU A 41 -8.44 3.26 -17.19
CA LEU A 41 -8.79 1.87 -16.93
C LEU A 41 -9.15 1.59 -15.46
N CYS A 42 -8.60 2.38 -14.53
CA CYS A 42 -8.62 2.07 -13.11
C CYS A 42 -9.26 3.21 -12.29
N THR A 43 -9.84 2.88 -11.14
CA THR A 43 -10.27 3.89 -10.14
C THR A 43 -9.30 3.95 -8.97
N HIS A 44 -8.64 2.85 -8.65
CA HIS A 44 -7.64 2.73 -7.59
C HIS A 44 -6.36 2.12 -8.16
N LEU A 45 -5.23 2.75 -7.86
CA LEU A 45 -3.90 2.29 -8.23
C LEU A 45 -3.16 1.85 -6.96
N MET A 46 -2.59 0.64 -6.98
CA MET A 46 -1.79 0.08 -5.89
C MET A 46 -0.32 0.11 -6.30
N TYR A 47 0.53 0.81 -5.55
CA TYR A 47 1.97 0.74 -5.76
C TYR A 47 2.53 -0.48 -5.02
N SER A 48 3.11 -1.41 -5.77
CA SER A 48 3.69 -2.65 -5.25
C SER A 48 5.21 -2.64 -5.37
N PHE A 49 5.98 -2.69 -4.29
CA PHE A 49 5.55 -2.77 -2.89
C PHE A 49 6.40 -1.85 -2.00
N ALA A 50 5.85 -1.51 -0.83
CA ALA A 50 6.68 -1.31 0.35
C ALA A 50 6.89 -2.64 1.06
N VAL A 51 7.95 -2.73 1.85
CA VAL A 51 8.36 -3.95 2.56
C VAL A 51 8.45 -3.72 4.06
N LEU A 52 8.25 -4.77 4.85
CA LEU A 52 8.40 -4.69 6.30
C LEU A 52 9.86 -4.90 6.70
N ASP A 53 10.44 -3.94 7.41
CA ASP A 53 11.78 -4.11 7.98
C ASP A 53 11.76 -5.14 9.11
N GLY A 54 12.52 -6.24 8.97
CA GLY A 54 12.53 -7.35 9.93
C GLY A 54 13.16 -7.02 11.30
N THR A 55 13.81 -5.87 11.45
CA THR A 55 14.43 -5.45 12.72
C THR A 55 13.54 -4.46 13.46
N THR A 56 13.10 -3.42 12.74
CA THR A 56 12.33 -2.30 13.32
C THR A 56 10.82 -2.53 13.27
N TYR A 57 10.35 -3.47 12.44
CA TYR A 57 8.94 -3.76 12.18
C TYR A 57 8.16 -2.54 11.68
N LYS A 58 8.83 -1.70 10.88
CA LYS A 58 8.25 -0.54 10.20
C LYS A 58 8.28 -0.77 8.69
N MET A 59 7.33 -0.17 7.96
CA MET A 59 7.38 -0.20 6.50
C MET A 59 8.57 0.62 5.98
N LYS A 60 9.17 0.18 4.89
CA LYS A 60 10.21 0.91 4.15
C LYS A 60 10.03 0.71 2.64
N ALA A 61 10.69 1.54 1.85
CA ALA A 61 10.74 1.35 0.40
C ALA A 61 11.39 0.01 0.06
N HIS A 62 10.86 -0.68 -0.95
CA HIS A 62 11.46 -1.92 -1.47
C HIS A 62 12.72 -1.61 -2.26
N ASP A 63 12.67 -0.60 -3.13
CA ASP A 63 13.79 -0.12 -3.92
C ASP A 63 14.00 1.37 -3.62
N ALA A 64 14.84 1.67 -2.64
CA ALA A 64 15.02 3.04 -2.15
C ALA A 64 15.51 4.01 -3.25
N TRP A 65 16.34 3.54 -4.19
CA TRP A 65 16.84 4.39 -5.27
C TRP A 65 15.75 4.71 -6.29
N LEU A 66 14.88 3.75 -6.61
CA LEU A 66 13.75 3.98 -7.50
C LEU A 66 12.64 4.79 -6.82
N ASP A 67 12.25 4.38 -5.61
CA ASP A 67 11.02 4.81 -4.96
C ASP A 67 11.17 6.19 -4.25
N LEU A 68 12.36 6.48 -3.70
CA LEU A 68 12.63 7.69 -2.90
C LEU A 68 13.43 8.74 -3.67
N GLU A 69 13.44 9.98 -3.17
CA GLU A 69 14.23 11.10 -3.74
C GLU A 69 15.61 11.25 -3.07
N ASP A 70 15.82 10.57 -1.94
CA ASP A 70 17.06 10.68 -1.17
C ASP A 70 18.26 10.19 -1.99
N GLY A 71 19.40 10.87 -1.85
CA GLY A 71 20.65 10.47 -2.52
C GLY A 71 20.60 10.50 -4.05
N GLY A 72 19.67 11.26 -4.64
CA GLY A 72 19.49 11.33 -6.10
C GLY A 72 18.62 10.20 -6.66
N GLY A 73 17.79 9.58 -5.83
CA GLY A 73 16.79 8.60 -6.26
C GLY A 73 15.69 9.23 -7.15
N LEU A 74 14.93 8.38 -7.83
CA LEU A 74 13.99 8.78 -8.88
C LEU A 74 12.62 9.25 -8.35
N GLY A 75 12.34 9.08 -7.07
CA GLY A 75 11.12 9.58 -6.42
C GLY A 75 9.82 8.97 -6.96
N ASN A 76 9.83 7.69 -7.37
CA ASN A 76 8.67 7.06 -8.00
C ASN A 76 7.40 7.09 -7.12
N TYR A 77 7.51 7.06 -5.79
CA TYR A 77 6.33 7.16 -4.93
C TYR A 77 5.59 8.48 -5.15
N LYS A 78 6.30 9.62 -5.11
CA LYS A 78 5.68 10.93 -5.35
C LYS A 78 5.22 11.07 -6.80
N LYS A 79 5.97 10.51 -7.76
CA LYS A 79 5.57 10.48 -9.18
C LYS A 79 4.25 9.73 -9.37
N PHE A 80 4.08 8.60 -8.68
CA PHE A 80 2.88 7.78 -8.72
C PHE A 80 1.68 8.48 -8.06
N THR A 81 1.85 9.04 -6.87
CA THR A 81 0.76 9.75 -6.19
C THR A 81 0.38 11.05 -6.90
N ALA A 82 1.29 11.67 -7.64
CA ALA A 82 1.01 12.82 -8.50
C ALA A 82 0.09 12.49 -9.70
N LEU A 83 -0.14 11.21 -10.04
CA LEU A 83 -1.11 10.84 -11.10
C LEU A 83 -2.53 11.35 -10.79
N LYS A 84 -2.86 11.56 -9.52
CA LYS A 84 -4.13 12.16 -9.09
C LYS A 84 -4.34 13.59 -9.59
N GLN A 85 -3.25 14.30 -9.90
CA GLN A 85 -3.31 15.63 -10.51
C GLN A 85 -3.64 15.55 -12.00
N LYS A 86 -3.34 14.43 -12.66
CA LYS A 86 -3.63 14.20 -14.08
C LYS A 86 -5.08 13.74 -14.30
N LYS A 87 -5.69 13.06 -13.32
CA LYS A 87 -7.09 12.64 -13.37
C LYS A 87 -7.75 12.70 -11.99
N ALA A 88 -8.76 13.55 -11.88
CA ALA A 88 -9.57 13.66 -10.68
C ALA A 88 -10.29 12.33 -10.36
N GLY A 89 -10.40 12.01 -9.07
CA GLY A 89 -11.10 10.83 -8.58
C GLY A 89 -10.25 9.55 -8.45
N ILE A 90 -9.05 9.51 -9.05
CA ILE A 90 -8.11 8.39 -8.84
C ILE A 90 -7.66 8.35 -7.38
N LYS A 91 -7.60 7.14 -6.83
CA LYS A 91 -6.97 6.85 -5.52
C LYS A 91 -5.67 6.10 -5.73
N THR A 92 -4.65 6.47 -4.96
CA THR A 92 -3.33 5.83 -4.99
C THR A 92 -3.02 5.27 -3.61
N LEU A 93 -2.88 3.97 -3.49
CA LEU A 93 -2.53 3.30 -2.23
C LEU A 93 -1.16 2.63 -2.36
N LEU A 94 -0.49 2.45 -1.24
CA LEU A 94 0.76 1.71 -1.15
C LEU A 94 0.46 0.29 -0.66
N ALA A 95 0.88 -0.74 -1.40
CA ALA A 95 0.77 -2.11 -0.94
C ALA A 95 2.01 -2.50 -0.13
N LEU A 96 1.81 -3.05 1.06
CA LEU A 96 2.84 -3.56 1.95
C LEU A 96 2.84 -5.09 1.93
N GLY A 97 3.98 -5.67 1.57
CA GLY A 97 4.17 -7.12 1.59
C GLY A 97 4.30 -7.72 0.20
N GLY A 98 3.33 -8.54 -0.17
CA GLY A 98 3.40 -9.51 -1.27
C GLY A 98 4.19 -10.75 -0.88
N TRP A 99 4.16 -11.76 -1.76
CA TRP A 99 4.76 -13.07 -1.55
C TRP A 99 6.20 -13.04 -1.01
N ASN A 100 7.13 -12.39 -1.72
CA ASN A 100 8.56 -12.44 -1.37
C ASN A 100 8.83 -11.79 0.00
N ASP A 101 8.19 -10.66 0.27
CA ASP A 101 8.38 -9.95 1.54
C ASP A 101 7.74 -10.70 2.70
N SER A 102 6.56 -11.29 2.49
CA SER A 102 5.86 -12.09 3.48
C SER A 102 6.64 -13.32 3.93
N LEU A 103 7.52 -13.85 3.06
CA LEU A 103 8.39 -15.01 3.33
C LEU A 103 9.77 -14.66 3.89
N GLU A 104 10.19 -13.39 3.79
CA GLU A 104 11.51 -12.98 4.25
C GLU A 104 11.68 -13.24 5.76
N GLY A 105 12.90 -13.62 6.19
CA GLY A 105 13.20 -13.84 7.60
C GLY A 105 12.46 -15.05 8.20
N ASN A 106 12.27 -16.11 7.41
CA ASN A 106 11.47 -17.31 7.75
C ASN A 106 9.96 -17.06 7.83
N GLY A 107 9.47 -15.99 7.19
CA GLY A 107 8.05 -15.69 7.07
C GLY A 107 7.35 -15.25 8.35
N ASN A 108 8.12 -14.90 9.40
CA ASN A 108 7.55 -14.60 10.71
C ASN A 108 7.47 -13.10 11.03
N LYS A 109 8.10 -12.21 10.24
CA LYS A 109 8.20 -10.78 10.62
C LYS A 109 6.85 -10.09 10.77
N TYR A 110 5.89 -10.44 9.91
CA TYR A 110 4.51 -9.96 10.02
C TYR A 110 3.79 -10.54 11.25
N SER A 111 3.95 -11.84 11.52
CA SER A 111 3.44 -12.49 12.74
C SER A 111 3.98 -11.82 14.02
N VAL A 112 5.29 -11.51 14.06
CA VAL A 112 5.93 -10.83 15.20
C VAL A 112 5.43 -9.40 15.36
N LEU A 113 5.21 -8.67 14.25
CA LEU A 113 4.60 -7.34 14.28
C LEU A 113 3.20 -7.41 14.92
N VAL A 114 2.31 -8.25 14.40
CA VAL A 114 0.91 -8.28 14.85
C VAL A 114 0.77 -8.83 16.27
N ALA A 115 1.67 -9.70 16.73
CA ALA A 115 1.65 -10.26 18.08
C ALA A 115 2.01 -9.26 19.19
N SER A 116 2.54 -8.07 18.87
CA SER A 116 3.05 -7.13 19.86
C SER A 116 2.38 -5.76 19.75
N ALA A 117 1.61 -5.38 20.77
CA ALA A 117 0.91 -4.09 20.81
C ALA A 117 1.84 -2.88 20.63
N SER A 118 3.04 -2.91 21.22
CA SER A 118 4.03 -1.83 21.05
C SER A 118 4.58 -1.76 19.62
N LYS A 119 4.82 -2.90 18.96
CA LYS A 119 5.22 -2.93 17.55
C LYS A 119 4.11 -2.45 16.63
N ARG A 120 2.87 -2.90 16.85
CA ARG A 120 1.70 -2.41 16.10
C ARG A 120 1.56 -0.91 16.21
N GLN A 121 1.61 -0.35 17.42
CA GLN A 121 1.53 1.09 17.62
C GLN A 121 2.68 1.84 16.94
N SER A 122 3.91 1.35 17.04
CA SER A 122 5.08 1.95 16.38
C SER A 122 4.96 1.92 14.86
N PHE A 123 4.49 0.79 14.31
CA PHE A 123 4.21 0.65 12.89
C PHE A 123 3.12 1.63 12.44
N ILE A 124 2.00 1.72 13.16
CA ILE A 124 0.86 2.58 12.80
C ILE A 124 1.29 4.06 12.75
N THR A 125 2.01 4.53 13.77
CA THR A 125 2.53 5.90 13.79
C THR A 125 3.45 6.16 12.60
N HIS A 126 4.36 5.22 12.31
CA HIS A 126 5.26 5.33 11.16
C HIS A 126 4.50 5.29 9.83
N ALA A 127 3.49 4.43 9.70
CA ALA A 127 2.68 4.29 8.51
C ALA A 127 1.96 5.57 8.14
N ILE A 128 1.37 6.26 9.12
CA ILE A 128 0.72 7.55 8.91
C ILE A 128 1.71 8.56 8.33
N THR A 129 2.88 8.71 8.97
CA THR A 129 3.91 9.64 8.49
C THR A 129 4.39 9.26 7.09
N PHE A 130 4.66 7.98 6.84
CA PHE A 130 5.13 7.51 5.53
C PHE A 130 4.13 7.81 4.41
N LEU A 131 2.85 7.48 4.62
CA LEU A 131 1.79 7.75 3.64
C LEU A 131 1.62 9.26 3.38
N GLN A 132 1.69 10.09 4.42
CA GLN A 132 1.65 11.55 4.30
C GLN A 132 2.86 12.10 3.52
N THR A 133 4.06 11.64 3.84
CA THR A 133 5.31 12.08 3.20
C THR A 133 5.31 11.85 1.69
N TYR A 134 4.75 10.72 1.25
CA TYR A 134 4.72 10.36 -0.18
C TYR A 134 3.38 10.59 -0.87
N GLY A 135 2.37 11.10 -0.15
CA GLY A 135 1.10 11.54 -0.72
C GLY A 135 0.11 10.43 -1.07
N PHE A 136 0.23 9.25 -0.45
CA PHE A 136 -0.70 8.14 -0.67
C PHE A 136 -2.05 8.39 0.01
N ASP A 137 -3.13 7.85 -0.56
CA ASP A 137 -4.48 7.92 0.01
C ASP A 137 -4.78 6.77 0.97
N GLY A 138 -3.87 5.81 1.13
CA GLY A 138 -4.10 4.65 1.97
C GLY A 138 -3.04 3.56 1.86
N LEU A 139 -3.26 2.50 2.64
CA LEU A 139 -2.41 1.32 2.72
C LEU A 139 -3.21 0.09 2.31
N ASP A 140 -2.59 -0.77 1.52
CA ASP A 140 -3.06 -2.12 1.22
C ASP A 140 -2.18 -3.13 1.96
N LEU A 141 -2.79 -4.02 2.74
CA LEU A 141 -2.09 -5.06 3.49
C LEU A 141 -2.06 -6.35 2.67
N ASP A 142 -0.88 -6.75 2.22
CA ASP A 142 -0.67 -7.95 1.40
C ASP A 142 0.27 -8.92 2.15
N TRP A 143 -0.17 -9.36 3.34
CA TRP A 143 0.54 -10.37 4.12
C TRP A 143 0.07 -11.77 3.71
N GLU A 144 1.00 -12.58 3.17
CA GLU A 144 0.73 -13.89 2.61
C GLU A 144 1.41 -15.03 3.41
N TYR A 145 0.78 -15.68 4.38
CA TYR A 145 -0.55 -15.41 4.96
C TYR A 145 -0.51 -15.54 6.49
N PRO A 146 -1.41 -14.83 7.22
CA PRO A 146 -1.62 -15.06 8.65
C PRO A 146 -1.84 -16.54 8.96
N GLY A 147 -1.00 -17.13 9.83
CA GLY A 147 -1.14 -18.51 10.29
C GLY A 147 -0.60 -19.61 9.36
N TYR A 148 -0.10 -19.30 8.15
CA TYR A 148 0.56 -20.31 7.29
C TYR A 148 2.06 -20.43 7.63
N TYR A 149 2.80 -19.31 7.63
CA TYR A 149 4.21 -19.24 8.05
C TYR A 149 4.40 -18.70 9.47
N GLY A 150 3.33 -18.18 10.07
CA GLY A 150 3.32 -17.75 11.47
C GLY A 150 2.63 -18.77 12.38
N ASN A 151 1.70 -18.32 13.22
CA ASN A 151 1.03 -19.19 14.19
C ASN A 151 -0.49 -18.93 14.24
N ALA A 152 -1.24 -19.82 14.91
CA ALA A 152 -2.70 -19.73 14.97
C ALA A 152 -3.25 -18.43 15.58
N ALA A 153 -2.47 -17.75 16.44
CA ALA A 153 -2.88 -16.46 17.02
C ALA A 153 -2.84 -15.31 16.02
N ASP A 154 -2.18 -15.48 14.86
CA ASP A 154 -2.10 -14.47 13.80
C ASP A 154 -3.47 -14.03 13.33
N LYS A 155 -4.47 -14.91 13.32
CA LYS A 155 -5.84 -14.54 12.95
C LYS A 155 -6.41 -13.45 13.87
N ALA A 156 -6.31 -13.64 15.18
CA ALA A 156 -6.81 -12.67 16.15
C ALA A 156 -5.93 -11.40 16.17
N ASN A 157 -4.61 -11.59 16.12
CA ASN A 157 -3.65 -10.49 16.14
C ASN A 157 -3.77 -9.59 14.90
N PHE A 158 -3.96 -10.19 13.72
CA PHE A 158 -4.19 -9.44 12.48
C PHE A 158 -5.51 -8.66 12.53
N ALA A 159 -6.58 -9.26 13.06
CA ALA A 159 -7.84 -8.55 13.25
C ALA A 159 -7.68 -7.33 14.18
N THR A 160 -6.98 -7.49 15.31
CA THR A 160 -6.64 -6.36 16.20
C THR A 160 -5.82 -5.30 15.47
N PHE A 161 -4.79 -5.70 14.73
CA PHE A 161 -3.95 -4.78 13.96
C PHE A 161 -4.73 -3.98 12.92
N VAL A 162 -5.62 -4.62 12.17
CA VAL A 162 -6.50 -3.97 11.19
C VAL A 162 -7.45 -2.97 11.86
N GLN A 163 -8.01 -3.31 13.03
CA GLN A 163 -8.87 -2.40 13.81
C GLN A 163 -8.11 -1.16 14.31
N GLU A 164 -6.90 -1.36 14.84
CA GLU A 164 -6.03 -0.28 15.29
C GLU A 164 -5.63 0.64 14.12
N LEU A 165 -5.22 0.07 12.98
CA LEU A 165 -4.94 0.82 11.75
C LEU A 165 -6.16 1.61 11.29
N LYS A 166 -7.34 0.98 11.22
CA LYS A 166 -8.58 1.63 10.77
C LYS A 166 -8.92 2.84 11.65
N THR A 167 -8.79 2.68 12.97
CA THR A 167 -9.05 3.76 13.95
C THR A 167 -8.06 4.90 13.75
N ALA A 168 -6.77 4.59 13.63
CA ALA A 168 -5.72 5.59 13.47
C ALA A 168 -5.76 6.31 12.10
N PHE A 169 -6.27 5.64 11.06
CA PHE A 169 -6.35 6.19 9.70
C PHE A 169 -7.56 7.10 9.49
N GLN A 170 -8.62 6.94 10.27
CA GLN A 170 -9.87 7.70 10.12
C GLN A 170 -9.66 9.23 10.17
N PRO A 171 -8.92 9.82 11.12
CA PRO A 171 -8.70 11.27 11.17
C PRO A 171 -7.92 11.82 9.96
N HIS A 172 -7.18 10.95 9.26
CA HIS A 172 -6.40 11.31 8.08
C HIS A 172 -7.15 11.06 6.76
N GLY A 173 -8.34 10.45 6.81
CA GLY A 173 -9.09 10.06 5.62
C GLY A 173 -8.43 8.95 4.80
N PHE A 174 -7.48 8.20 5.39
CA PHE A 174 -6.79 7.13 4.70
C PHE A 174 -7.67 5.91 4.48
N LEU A 175 -7.58 5.35 3.27
CA LEU A 175 -8.12 4.05 2.91
C LEU A 175 -7.27 2.94 3.52
N LEU A 176 -7.92 1.85 3.89
CA LEU A 176 -7.27 0.62 4.35
C LEU A 176 -7.92 -0.54 3.59
N THR A 177 -7.09 -1.27 2.85
CA THR A 177 -7.50 -2.46 2.09
C THR A 177 -6.59 -3.64 2.45
N ALA A 178 -6.96 -4.84 1.98
CA ALA A 178 -6.11 -6.01 2.09
C ALA A 178 -6.31 -6.91 0.87
N ALA A 179 -5.22 -7.52 0.40
CA ALA A 179 -5.26 -8.66 -0.49
C ALA A 179 -5.47 -9.93 0.36
N VAL A 180 -6.41 -10.78 -0.07
CA VAL A 180 -6.78 -12.01 0.65
C VAL A 180 -6.83 -13.17 -0.32
N SER A 181 -6.60 -14.40 0.18
CA SER A 181 -6.77 -15.61 -0.62
C SER A 181 -8.22 -15.76 -1.10
N ALA A 182 -8.37 -16.37 -2.28
CA ALA A 182 -9.65 -16.63 -2.93
C ALA A 182 -10.41 -17.84 -2.35
#